data_AF-A0A7M4DHD0-F1
#
_entry.id   AF-A0A7M4DHD0-F1
#
_cell.length_a   1.000
_cell.length_b   1.000
_cell.length_c   1.000
_cell.angle_alpha   90.00
_cell.angle_beta   90.00
_cell.angle_gamma   90.00
#
_symmetry.space_group_name_H-M   'P 1'
#
loop_
_entity.id
_entity.type
_entity.pdbx_description
1 polymer ?
#
loop_
_entity_poly.entity_id
_entity_poly.type
_entity_poly.pdbx_seq_one_letter_code
_entity_poly.pdbx_strand_id
1 'polypeptide(L)'
;MTRETRGVLAAALGAALLAGALMTGCGAPGTSPADADGSTSTSPPSTTSSPTAACPQPVEGELPEYCVAYDPEELMEGNEEYRQRHDLPDDVATAAEALVPAVTEALEQLRLAGPATEDDVRAALESLGLASVQTRSGAGIAFGAAAPEGGCVFGAVEADAVTVEVGGVIMDGGCLPAQ
;
A
#
# COMPACT_ATOMS: atom_id res chain seq x y z
N MET A 1 -21.87 -26.79 -46.49
CA MET A 1 -22.25 -27.76 -45.45
C MET A 1 -22.22 -27.03 -44.11
N THR A 2 -23.38 -26.52 -43.73
CA THR A 2 -23.65 -25.80 -42.48
C THR A 2 -23.88 -26.80 -41.36
N ARG A 3 -23.29 -26.58 -40.19
CA ARG A 3 -23.71 -27.21 -38.93
C ARG A 3 -23.95 -26.12 -37.89
N GLU A 4 -25.22 -25.77 -37.78
CA GLU A 4 -25.83 -25.11 -36.63
C GLU A 4 -25.91 -26.12 -35.46
N THR A 5 -25.61 -25.66 -34.25
CA THR A 5 -26.23 -26.20 -33.02
C THR A 5 -26.51 -25.06 -32.04
N ARG A 6 -27.79 -24.70 -31.97
CA ARG A 6 -28.50 -24.14 -30.80
C ARG A 6 -28.24 -25.08 -29.60
N GLY A 7 -28.05 -24.68 -28.34
CA GLY A 7 -28.57 -23.58 -27.53
C GLY A 7 -29.23 -24.22 -26.29
N VAL A 8 -28.98 -23.74 -25.06
CA VAL A 8 -29.87 -23.92 -23.89
C VAL A 8 -29.67 -22.75 -22.92
N LEU A 9 -30.68 -21.89 -22.79
CA LEU A 9 -30.91 -21.01 -21.64
C LEU A 9 -31.44 -21.86 -20.48
N ALA A 10 -30.98 -21.57 -19.25
CA ALA A 10 -31.72 -21.91 -18.04
C ALA A 10 -31.58 -20.79 -17.01
N ALA A 11 -32.73 -20.18 -16.67
CA ALA A 11 -32.91 -19.24 -15.57
C ALA A 11 -33.69 -19.94 -14.44
N ALA A 12 -33.34 -19.67 -13.18
CA ALA A 12 -34.22 -19.72 -12.00
C ALA A 12 -33.42 -19.17 -10.78
N LEU A 13 -33.81 -18.08 -10.10
CA LEU A 13 -34.93 -17.85 -9.14
C LEU A 13 -34.76 -18.47 -7.74
N GLY A 14 -34.73 -17.59 -6.73
CA GLY A 14 -35.10 -17.85 -5.32
C GLY A 14 -33.96 -17.57 -4.33
N ALA A 15 -34.16 -16.97 -3.14
CA ALA A 15 -35.31 -16.35 -2.49
C ALA A 15 -34.78 -15.54 -1.29
N ALA A 16 -35.39 -14.40 -0.99
CA ALA A 16 -35.20 -13.65 0.25
C ALA A 16 -35.91 -14.35 1.43
N LEU A 17 -35.37 -14.29 2.65
CA LEU A 17 -36.13 -14.42 3.90
C LEU A 17 -35.39 -13.80 5.11
N LEU A 18 -36.22 -13.25 6.00
CA LEU A 18 -35.98 -12.30 7.08
C LEU A 18 -35.49 -12.90 8.42
N ALA A 19 -35.04 -11.98 9.30
CA ALA A 19 -35.28 -11.89 10.76
C ALA A 19 -34.25 -12.46 11.75
N GLY A 20 -33.52 -11.54 12.40
CA GLY A 20 -33.82 -11.09 13.77
C GLY A 20 -33.38 -11.96 14.96
N ALA A 21 -32.41 -11.47 15.74
CA ALA A 21 -32.34 -11.70 17.18
C ALA A 21 -31.66 -10.52 17.91
N LEU A 22 -32.39 -9.94 18.86
CA LEU A 22 -31.97 -8.90 19.79
C LEU A 22 -31.10 -9.49 20.91
N MET A 23 -30.06 -8.78 21.34
CA MET A 23 -29.58 -8.86 22.73
C MET A 23 -29.29 -7.45 23.26
N THR A 24 -30.16 -7.05 24.17
CA THR A 24 -30.10 -5.92 25.08
C THR A 24 -28.93 -6.04 26.06
N GLY A 25 -28.08 -5.00 26.14
CA GLY A 25 -27.14 -4.80 27.24
C GLY A 25 -27.37 -3.43 27.88
N CYS A 26 -28.03 -3.41 29.04
CA CYS A 26 -28.25 -2.24 29.87
C CYS A 26 -27.30 -2.34 31.08
N GLY A 27 -26.48 -1.31 31.30
CA GLY A 27 -25.56 -1.23 32.44
C GLY A 27 -25.07 0.21 32.62
N ALA A 28 -25.70 0.91 33.57
CA ALA A 28 -25.58 2.33 33.90
C ALA A 28 -24.16 2.76 34.39
N PRO A 29 -23.87 4.08 34.41
CA PRO A 29 -22.58 4.64 34.83
C PRO A 29 -22.31 4.39 36.32
N GLY A 30 -21.17 3.77 36.62
CA GLY A 30 -20.64 3.67 37.98
C GLY A 30 -20.07 5.00 38.44
N THR A 31 -20.83 5.74 39.25
CA THR A 31 -20.31 6.74 40.17
C THR A 31 -19.66 6.01 41.34
N SER A 32 -18.34 6.10 41.49
CA SER A 32 -17.67 5.67 42.73
C SER A 32 -17.50 6.86 43.69
N PRO A 33 -17.59 6.62 45.02
CA PRO A 33 -17.61 7.65 46.03
C PRO A 33 -16.20 8.20 46.32
N ALA A 34 -16.17 9.46 46.74
CA ALA A 34 -15.08 10.02 47.52
C ALA A 34 -15.04 9.36 48.91
N ASP A 35 -13.82 9.11 49.40
CA ASP A 35 -13.31 9.18 50.79
C ASP A 35 -12.11 8.23 50.88
N ALA A 36 -10.89 8.76 50.75
CA ALA A 36 -10.05 9.26 51.85
C ALA A 36 -9.28 8.14 52.55
N ASP A 37 -8.01 7.96 52.16
CA ASP A 37 -6.97 7.66 53.13
C ASP A 37 -5.62 8.22 52.67
N GLY A 38 -4.90 8.82 53.61
CA GLY A 38 -3.77 9.69 53.37
C GLY A 38 -2.55 8.94 52.85
N SER A 39 -1.95 9.48 51.79
CA SER A 39 -0.52 9.36 51.59
C SER A 39 0.00 10.63 50.92
N THR A 40 0.53 11.54 51.73
CA THR A 40 1.36 12.65 51.27
C THR A 40 2.65 12.09 50.68
N SER A 41 2.57 11.60 49.44
CA SER A 41 3.73 11.51 48.56
C SER A 41 3.88 12.85 47.86
N THR A 42 4.61 13.74 48.51
CA THR A 42 5.24 14.89 47.86
C THR A 42 6.18 14.34 46.80
N SER A 43 5.65 14.14 45.59
CA SER A 43 6.49 13.97 44.41
C SER A 43 7.27 15.28 44.25
N PRO A 44 8.61 15.24 44.12
CA PRO A 44 9.33 16.44 43.74
C PRO A 44 8.75 16.94 42.42
N PRO A 45 8.67 18.27 42.19
CA PRO A 45 8.30 18.77 40.87
C PRO A 45 9.27 18.15 39.87
N SER A 46 8.76 17.44 38.86
CA SER A 46 9.54 17.04 37.69
C SER A 46 9.97 18.31 36.98
N THR A 47 11.12 18.83 37.39
CA THR A 47 11.73 19.99 36.77
C THR A 47 12.24 19.60 35.40
N THR A 48 11.85 20.44 34.44
CA THR A 48 12.51 20.70 33.16
C THR A 48 12.49 19.58 32.13
N SER A 49 11.52 19.66 31.22
CA SER A 49 11.75 19.35 29.81
C SER A 49 12.93 20.19 29.34
N SER A 50 14.13 19.62 29.32
CA SER A 50 15.24 20.23 28.61
C SER A 50 14.84 20.25 27.13
N PRO A 51 14.84 21.40 26.42
CA PRO A 51 14.70 21.35 24.98
C PRO A 51 15.80 20.42 24.44
N THR A 52 15.45 19.47 23.58
CA THR A 52 16.46 18.73 22.82
C THR A 52 17.27 19.79 22.09
N ALA A 53 18.51 20.03 22.53
CA ALA A 53 19.35 21.07 21.96
C ALA A 53 19.51 20.77 20.46
N ALA A 54 18.93 21.60 19.61
CA ALA A 54 19.04 21.44 18.17
C ALA A 54 20.48 21.74 17.74
N CYS A 55 21.01 20.96 16.81
CA CYS A 55 22.32 21.21 16.24
C CYS A 55 22.29 22.50 15.41
N PRO A 56 23.20 23.46 15.65
CA PRO A 56 23.26 24.67 14.87
C PRO A 56 23.65 24.33 13.42
N GLN A 57 23.03 24.99 12.44
CA GLN A 57 23.46 24.91 11.04
C GLN A 57 24.87 25.53 10.96
N PRO A 58 25.90 24.79 10.54
CA PRO A 58 27.25 25.33 10.46
C PRO A 58 27.32 26.26 9.24
N VAL A 59 27.23 27.57 9.46
CA VAL A 59 27.42 28.57 8.39
C VAL A 59 28.91 28.77 8.07
N GLU A 60 29.80 28.34 8.97
CA GLU A 60 31.24 28.16 8.80
C GLU A 60 31.80 27.61 10.14
N GLY A 61 32.48 26.45 10.14
CA GLY A 61 33.13 25.88 11.33
C GLY A 61 32.78 24.42 11.63
N GLU A 62 33.53 23.80 12.55
CA GLU A 62 33.34 22.42 12.99
C GLU A 62 32.06 22.29 13.83
N LEU A 63 31.25 21.27 13.55
CA LEU A 63 30.09 20.95 14.37
C LEU A 63 30.54 20.53 15.78
N PRO A 64 29.78 20.88 16.83
CA PRO A 64 30.05 20.37 18.17
C PRO A 64 30.10 18.84 18.18
N GLU A 65 30.96 18.22 18.99
CA GLU A 65 31.13 16.74 19.02
C GLU A 65 29.84 15.96 19.35
N TYR A 66 28.85 16.61 19.97
CA TYR A 66 27.54 16.01 20.24
C TYR A 66 26.55 16.13 19.07
N CYS A 67 26.97 16.73 17.94
CA CYS A 67 26.17 16.93 16.75
C CYS A 67 26.65 16.08 15.58
N VAL A 68 25.72 15.38 14.94
CA VAL A 68 25.97 14.65 13.69
C VAL A 68 25.99 15.65 12.54
N ALA A 69 26.98 15.53 11.65
CA ALA A 69 27.03 16.31 10.42
C ALA A 69 25.83 15.97 9.52
N TYR A 70 25.12 17.00 9.07
CA TYR A 70 24.09 16.85 8.06
C TYR A 70 24.76 16.91 6.69
N ASP A 71 24.82 15.78 5.99
CA ASP A 71 25.25 15.68 4.60
C ASP A 71 23.99 15.47 3.73
N PRO A 72 23.51 16.52 3.03
CA PRO A 72 22.31 16.39 2.22
C PRO A 72 22.52 15.47 1.02
N GLU A 73 23.72 15.41 0.46
CA GLU A 73 24.04 14.56 -0.69
C GLU A 73 23.99 13.08 -0.31
N GLU A 74 24.63 12.67 0.79
CA GLU A 74 24.60 11.28 1.28
C GLU A 74 23.16 10.83 1.61
N LEU A 75 22.34 11.72 2.17
CA LEU A 75 20.94 11.42 2.46
C LEU A 75 20.08 11.31 1.19
N MET A 76 20.37 12.09 0.14
CA MET A 76 19.70 11.95 -1.15
C MET A 76 20.09 10.65 -1.86
N GLU A 77 21.38 10.29 -1.85
CA GLU A 77 21.90 9.05 -2.42
C GLU A 77 21.30 7.82 -1.72
N GLY A 78 21.24 7.82 -0.38
CA GLY A 78 20.57 6.75 0.37
C GLY A 78 19.10 6.58 -0.02
N ASN A 79 18.36 7.68 -0.20
CA ASN A 79 16.96 7.60 -0.66
C ASN A 79 16.83 7.04 -2.08
N GLU A 80 17.80 7.26 -2.95
CA GLU A 80 17.85 6.65 -4.28
C GLU A 80 18.15 5.15 -4.19
N GLU A 81 19.04 4.73 -3.30
CA GLU A 81 19.32 3.33 -3.01
C GLU A 81 18.07 2.57 -2.52
N TYR A 82 17.27 3.16 -1.63
CA TYR A 82 16.00 2.56 -1.18
C TYR A 82 14.98 2.34 -2.31
N ARG A 83 15.08 3.09 -3.41
CA ARG A 83 14.22 2.91 -4.60
C ARG A 83 14.73 1.83 -5.55
N GLN A 84 15.95 1.32 -5.36
CA GLN A 84 16.50 0.27 -6.21
C GLN A 84 15.70 -1.03 -6.01
N ARG A 85 15.53 -1.75 -7.12
CA ARG A 85 14.88 -3.07 -7.13
C ARG A 85 15.94 -4.15 -7.03
N HIS A 86 15.61 -5.23 -6.33
CA HIS A 86 16.41 -6.43 -6.41
C HIS A 86 16.37 -7.02 -7.82
N ASP A 87 17.49 -7.62 -8.24
CA ASP A 87 17.54 -8.39 -9.47
C ASP A 87 16.63 -9.63 -9.37
N LEU A 88 15.98 -9.96 -10.48
CA LEU A 88 15.20 -11.18 -10.62
C LEU A 88 16.05 -12.30 -11.22
N PRO A 89 15.97 -13.53 -10.69
CA PRO A 89 16.44 -14.70 -11.42
C PRO A 89 15.76 -14.80 -12.79
N ASP A 90 16.49 -15.21 -13.84
CA ASP A 90 16.01 -15.21 -15.23
C ASP A 90 14.70 -15.98 -15.44
N ASP A 91 14.52 -17.10 -14.74
CA ASP A 91 13.31 -17.93 -14.81
C ASP A 91 12.09 -17.22 -14.20
N VAL A 92 12.29 -16.53 -13.08
CA VAL A 92 11.26 -15.70 -12.44
C VAL A 92 10.93 -14.48 -13.30
N ALA A 93 11.95 -13.82 -13.86
CA ALA A 93 11.77 -12.69 -14.78
C ALA A 93 10.93 -13.11 -16.00
N THR A 94 11.29 -14.23 -16.64
CA THR A 94 10.56 -14.77 -17.80
C THR A 94 9.09 -15.08 -17.46
N ALA A 95 8.84 -15.68 -16.29
CA ALA A 95 7.49 -16.01 -15.85
C ALA A 95 6.63 -14.75 -15.60
N ALA A 96 7.20 -13.73 -14.97
CA ALA A 96 6.51 -12.47 -14.72
C ALA A 96 6.32 -11.65 -16.03
N GLU A 97 7.30 -11.64 -16.94
CA GLU A 97 7.18 -11.01 -18.26
C GLU A 97 6.04 -11.60 -19.09
N ALA A 98 5.76 -12.91 -18.96
CA ALA A 98 4.64 -13.55 -19.63
C ALA A 98 3.26 -13.00 -19.20
N LEU A 99 3.16 -12.33 -18.04
CA LEU A 99 1.94 -11.69 -17.56
C LEU A 99 1.70 -10.32 -18.21
N VAL A 100 2.75 -9.64 -18.67
CA VAL A 100 2.69 -8.25 -19.16
C VAL A 100 1.61 -8.01 -20.21
N PRO A 101 1.45 -8.87 -21.25
CA PRO A 101 0.42 -8.65 -22.26
C PRO A 101 -1.01 -8.68 -21.69
N ALA A 102 -1.31 -9.65 -20.82
CA ALA A 102 -2.63 -9.82 -20.23
C ALA A 102 -2.97 -8.68 -19.26
N VAL A 103 -1.99 -8.25 -18.44
CA VAL A 103 -2.14 -7.10 -17.54
C VAL A 103 -2.35 -5.82 -18.34
N THR A 104 -1.55 -5.59 -19.38
CA THR A 104 -1.67 -4.41 -20.24
C THR A 104 -3.06 -4.37 -20.89
N GLU A 105 -3.53 -5.47 -21.46
CA GLU A 105 -4.84 -5.54 -22.10
C GLU A 105 -5.98 -5.24 -21.11
N ALA A 106 -5.97 -5.86 -19.92
CA ALA A 106 -7.01 -5.66 -18.92
C ALA A 106 -7.09 -4.20 -18.45
N LEU A 107 -5.94 -3.57 -18.20
CA LEU A 107 -5.87 -2.19 -17.76
C LEU A 107 -6.20 -1.20 -18.88
N GLU A 108 -5.82 -1.49 -20.13
CA GLU A 108 -6.22 -0.68 -21.29
C GLU A 108 -7.73 -0.73 -21.52
N GLN A 109 -8.35 -1.90 -21.38
CA GLN A 109 -9.81 -2.01 -21.44
C GLN A 109 -10.49 -1.19 -20.34
N LEU A 110 -9.94 -1.22 -19.12
CA LEU A 110 -10.44 -0.42 -18.01
C LEU A 110 -10.32 1.08 -18.30
N ARG A 111 -9.17 1.54 -18.81
CA ARG A 111 -8.93 2.94 -19.21
C ARG A 111 -9.90 3.41 -20.29
N LEU A 112 -10.14 2.57 -21.30
CA LEU A 112 -11.05 2.88 -22.41
C LEU A 112 -12.53 2.89 -22.00
N ALA A 113 -12.90 2.19 -20.92
CA ALA A 113 -14.25 2.19 -20.39
C ALA A 113 -14.63 3.48 -19.65
N GLY A 114 -13.64 4.27 -19.22
CA GLY A 114 -13.82 5.55 -18.55
C GLY A 114 -12.87 5.74 -17.36
N PRO A 115 -13.16 6.72 -16.49
CA PRO A 115 -12.35 6.95 -15.29
C PRO A 115 -12.30 5.70 -14.40
N ALA A 116 -11.12 5.13 -14.23
CA ALA A 116 -10.86 4.01 -13.33
C ALA A 116 -10.65 4.48 -11.89
N THR A 117 -11.01 3.64 -10.92
CA THR A 117 -10.64 3.79 -9.51
C THR A 117 -9.50 2.85 -9.14
N GLU A 118 -8.84 3.11 -8.01
CA GLU A 118 -7.83 2.19 -7.46
C GLU A 118 -8.39 0.78 -7.22
N ASP A 119 -9.65 0.68 -6.79
CA ASP A 119 -10.30 -0.61 -6.55
C ASP A 119 -10.56 -1.37 -7.87
N ASP A 120 -10.86 -0.66 -8.96
CA ASP A 120 -11.02 -1.28 -10.28
C ASP A 120 -9.69 -1.84 -10.80
N VAL A 121 -8.60 -1.07 -10.66
CA VAL A 121 -7.24 -1.52 -11.01
C VAL A 121 -6.85 -2.73 -10.17
N ARG A 122 -7.14 -2.69 -8.86
CA ARG A 122 -6.88 -3.82 -7.96
C ARG A 122 -7.62 -5.07 -8.39
N ALA A 123 -8.93 -4.96 -8.64
CA ALA A 123 -9.75 -6.09 -9.06
C ALA A 123 -9.28 -6.67 -10.40
N ALA A 124 -8.86 -5.83 -11.36
CA ALA A 124 -8.32 -6.28 -12.64
C ALA A 124 -7.04 -7.13 -12.45
N LEU A 125 -6.11 -6.67 -11.61
CA LEU A 125 -4.86 -7.39 -11.32
C LEU A 125 -5.11 -8.70 -10.56
N GLU A 126 -5.97 -8.69 -9.54
CA GLU A 126 -6.33 -9.89 -8.77
C GLU A 126 -7.02 -10.94 -9.65
N SER A 127 -7.82 -10.52 -10.64
CA SER A 127 -8.48 -11.44 -11.59
C SER A 127 -7.49 -12.22 -12.47
N LEU A 128 -6.28 -11.68 -12.64
CA LEU A 128 -5.18 -12.29 -13.37
C LEU A 128 -4.25 -13.13 -12.45
N GLY A 129 -4.61 -13.29 -11.18
CA GLY A 129 -3.86 -14.09 -10.21
C GLY A 129 -2.67 -13.36 -9.57
N LEU A 130 -2.55 -12.05 -9.76
CA LEU A 130 -1.55 -11.27 -9.02
C LEU A 130 -2.01 -11.08 -7.57
N ALA A 131 -1.04 -11.02 -6.66
CA ALA A 131 -1.27 -10.92 -5.23
C ALA A 131 -0.67 -9.64 -4.63
N SER A 132 -1.00 -9.34 -3.37
CA SER A 132 -0.42 -8.22 -2.62
C SER A 132 -0.50 -6.89 -3.39
N VAL A 133 -1.64 -6.65 -4.04
CA VAL A 133 -1.81 -5.51 -4.95
C VAL A 133 -1.82 -4.19 -4.19
N GLN A 134 -0.89 -3.32 -4.55
CA GLN A 134 -0.76 -1.95 -4.07
C GLN A 134 -1.19 -1.00 -5.18
N THR A 135 -1.97 0.02 -4.82
CA THR A 135 -2.43 1.07 -5.73
C THR A 135 -2.22 2.44 -5.11
N ARG A 136 -2.08 3.47 -5.95
CA ARG A 136 -1.99 4.85 -5.50
C ARG A 136 -2.48 5.82 -6.56
N SER A 137 -3.45 6.65 -6.20
CA SER A 137 -3.93 7.76 -7.02
C SER A 137 -2.96 8.94 -7.02
N GLY A 138 -2.85 9.60 -8.17
CA GLY A 138 -2.08 10.82 -8.41
C GLY A 138 -2.53 11.47 -9.72
N ALA A 139 -1.58 11.73 -10.64
CA ALA A 139 -1.91 12.14 -12.01
C ALA A 139 -2.54 10.99 -12.85
N GLY A 140 -2.36 9.75 -12.40
CA GLY A 140 -3.02 8.53 -12.84
C GLY A 140 -3.12 7.57 -11.64
N ILE A 141 -3.28 6.28 -11.89
CA ILE A 141 -3.25 5.25 -10.83
C ILE A 141 -1.98 4.42 -11.00
N ALA A 142 -1.02 4.61 -10.10
CA ALA A 142 0.14 3.73 -10.00
C ALA A 142 -0.26 2.40 -9.35
N PHE A 143 0.35 1.30 -9.78
CA PHE A 143 0.10 -0.02 -9.23
C PHE A 143 1.39 -0.84 -9.11
N GLY A 144 1.37 -1.80 -8.19
CA GLY A 144 2.40 -2.83 -8.07
C GLY A 144 1.81 -4.07 -7.39
N ALA A 145 2.11 -5.25 -7.92
CA ALA A 145 1.58 -6.50 -7.43
C ALA A 145 2.61 -7.63 -7.54
N ALA A 146 2.55 -8.58 -6.62
CA ALA A 146 3.41 -9.75 -6.63
C ALA A 146 2.95 -10.73 -7.72
N ALA A 147 3.88 -11.16 -8.56
CA ALA A 147 3.62 -12.23 -9.52
C ALA A 147 3.67 -13.61 -8.83
N PRO A 148 2.91 -14.62 -9.32
CA PRO A 148 2.80 -15.93 -8.67
C PRO A 148 4.13 -16.66 -8.47
N GLU A 149 5.03 -16.57 -9.45
CA GLU A 149 6.35 -17.22 -9.42
C GLU A 149 7.44 -16.36 -8.74
N GLY A 150 7.07 -15.17 -8.24
CA GLY A 150 7.96 -14.20 -7.63
C GLY A 150 8.17 -12.95 -8.47
N GLY A 151 8.75 -11.92 -7.84
CA GLY A 151 8.90 -10.60 -8.44
C GLY A 151 7.62 -9.76 -8.42
N CYS A 152 7.70 -8.62 -9.08
CA CYS A 152 6.66 -7.60 -9.13
C CYS A 152 6.28 -7.28 -10.57
N VAL A 153 4.98 -7.14 -10.82
CA VAL A 153 4.43 -6.43 -11.97
C VAL A 153 3.96 -5.07 -11.50
N PHE A 154 4.44 -4.00 -12.12
CA PHE A 154 4.16 -2.63 -11.68
C PHE A 154 4.03 -1.68 -12.87
N GLY A 155 3.48 -0.49 -12.61
CA GLY A 155 3.31 0.52 -13.65
C GLY A 155 2.25 1.54 -13.28
N ALA A 156 1.62 2.15 -14.29
CA ALA A 156 0.57 3.12 -14.09
C ALA A 156 -0.53 3.04 -15.17
N VAL A 157 -1.75 3.37 -14.76
CA VAL A 157 -2.88 3.69 -15.64
C VAL A 157 -3.01 5.20 -15.70
N GLU A 158 -2.65 5.79 -16.83
CA GLU A 158 -2.78 7.22 -17.10
C GLU A 158 -3.96 7.48 -18.05
N ALA A 159 -4.28 8.76 -18.30
CA ALA A 159 -5.37 9.11 -19.20
C ALA A 159 -5.15 8.56 -20.63
N ASP A 160 -3.91 8.65 -21.12
CA ASP A 160 -3.59 8.38 -22.52
C ASP A 160 -2.90 7.03 -22.75
N ALA A 161 -2.37 6.39 -21.70
CA ALA A 161 -1.60 5.16 -21.82
C ALA A 161 -1.64 4.30 -20.55
N VAL A 162 -1.40 3.01 -20.72
CA VAL A 162 -1.02 2.08 -19.65
C VAL A 162 0.45 1.69 -19.80
N THR A 163 1.20 1.75 -18.71
CA THR A 163 2.56 1.21 -18.62
C THR A 163 2.56 -0.01 -17.71
N VAL A 164 3.28 -1.06 -18.12
CA VAL A 164 3.43 -2.29 -17.35
C VAL A 164 4.87 -2.78 -17.50
N GLU A 165 5.52 -2.97 -16.37
CA GLU A 165 6.91 -3.41 -16.24
C GLU A 165 7.02 -4.54 -15.22
N VAL A 166 8.15 -5.25 -15.28
CA VAL A 166 8.48 -6.36 -14.38
C VAL A 166 9.83 -6.09 -13.73
N GLY A 167 9.95 -6.43 -12.45
CA GLY A 167 11.17 -6.25 -11.70
C GLY A 167 11.10 -6.92 -10.34
N GLY A 168 12.20 -6.97 -9.60
CA GLY A 168 12.17 -7.46 -8.23
C GLY A 168 11.41 -6.53 -7.29
N VAL A 169 11.27 -6.99 -6.05
CA VAL A 169 10.82 -6.14 -4.95
C VAL A 169 11.82 -5.01 -4.73
N ILE A 170 11.35 -3.86 -4.28
CA ILE A 170 12.23 -2.78 -3.82
C ILE A 170 12.86 -3.14 -2.47
N MET A 171 13.89 -2.40 -2.06
CA MET A 171 14.56 -2.62 -0.77
C MET A 171 13.61 -2.54 0.44
N ASP A 172 12.51 -1.79 0.34
CA ASP A 172 11.44 -1.72 1.36
C ASP A 172 10.52 -2.97 1.38
N GLY A 173 10.74 -3.94 0.49
CA GLY A 173 10.00 -5.21 0.40
C GLY A 173 8.68 -5.14 -0.38
N GLY A 174 8.33 -3.98 -0.93
CA GLY A 174 7.10 -3.78 -1.72
C GLY A 174 7.27 -3.92 -3.23
N CYS A 175 6.17 -3.76 -3.96
CA CYS A 175 6.19 -3.61 -5.44
C CYS A 175 6.06 -2.15 -5.90
N LEU A 176 5.62 -1.26 -5.01
CA LEU A 176 5.61 0.19 -5.20
C LEU A 176 6.49 0.87 -4.13
N PRO A 177 7.22 1.95 -4.49
CA PRO A 177 8.02 2.73 -3.54
C PRO A 177 7.19 3.38 -2.42
N ALA A 178 7.78 3.40 -1.22
CA ALA A 178 7.26 4.11 -0.06
C ALA A 178 7.25 5.63 -0.28
N GLN A 179 6.60 6.36 0.64
CA GLN A 179 6.43 7.82 0.59
C GLN A 179 7.26 8.51 1.65
#